data_AF-A0A933HRW3-F1
#
_entry.id   AF-A0A933HRW3-F1
#
_cell.length_a   1.000
_cell.length_b   1.000
_cell.length_c   1.000
_cell.angle_alpha   90.00
_cell.angle_beta   90.00
_cell.angle_gamma   90.00
#
_symmetry.space_group_name_H-M   'P 1'
#
loop_
_entity.id
_entity.type
_entity.pdbx_description
1 polymer ?
#
loop_
_entity_poly.entity_id
_entity_poly.type
_entity_poly.pdbx_seq_one_letter_code
_entity_poly.pdbx_strand_id
1 'polypeptide(L)'
;MPGVRAYDKFHPAMSDPELVTRYNYDEFVPSKFEPWLRFDASPPLGEPAPDFPLWDLDGNSTRLSASWSRNLYTIVEFGSFT
;
A
#
# COMPACT_ATOMS: atom_id res chain seq x y z
N MET A 1 -3.87 -25.17 -19.81
CA MET A 1 -3.65 -24.75 -18.41
C MET A 1 -4.02 -23.28 -18.33
N PRO A 2 -5.15 -22.90 -17.72
CA PRO A 2 -5.56 -21.50 -17.74
C PRO A 2 -4.85 -20.75 -16.63
N GLY A 3 -4.09 -19.72 -17.03
CA GLY A 3 -3.42 -18.77 -16.15
C GLY A 3 -4.43 -18.05 -15.27
N VAL A 4 -4.20 -18.12 -13.96
CA VAL A 4 -4.91 -17.33 -12.97
C VAL A 4 -4.46 -15.88 -13.16
N ARG A 5 -5.32 -15.06 -13.76
CA ARG A 5 -5.14 -13.60 -13.78
C ARG A 5 -5.25 -13.11 -12.34
N ALA A 6 -4.14 -12.71 -11.74
CA ALA A 6 -4.08 -12.15 -10.39
C ALA A 6 -4.74 -10.75 -10.26
N TYR A 7 -5.44 -10.28 -11.29
CA TYR A 7 -6.01 -8.93 -11.37
C TYR A 7 -7.54 -8.87 -11.19
N ASP A 8 -8.23 -10.00 -11.01
CA ASP A 8 -9.70 -10.03 -10.79
C ASP A 8 -10.13 -9.63 -9.36
N LYS A 9 -9.23 -9.02 -8.58
CA LYS A 9 -9.56 -8.36 -7.32
C LYS A 9 -9.09 -6.91 -7.31
N PHE A 10 -9.40 -6.15 -8.35
CA PHE A 10 -9.71 -4.74 -8.08
C PHE A 10 -10.84 -4.75 -7.06
N HIS A 11 -10.55 -4.26 -5.85
CA HIS A 11 -11.60 -4.00 -4.87
C HIS A 11 -12.69 -3.18 -5.57
N PRO A 12 -13.97 -3.56 -5.50
CA PRO A 12 -15.08 -2.76 -6.06
C PRO A 12 -15.20 -1.36 -5.43
N ALA A 13 -14.30 -0.98 -4.53
CA ALA A 13 -14.25 0.33 -3.89
C ALA A 13 -13.82 1.46 -4.85
N MET A 14 -12.89 1.24 -5.78
CA MET A 14 -12.36 2.33 -6.64
C MET A 14 -13.17 2.59 -7.92
N SER A 15 -14.28 1.89 -8.15
CA SER A 15 -15.22 2.20 -9.24
C SER A 15 -16.24 3.27 -8.88
N ASP A 16 -16.25 3.73 -7.62
CA ASP A 16 -17.09 4.84 -7.15
C ASP A 16 -16.37 6.18 -7.38
N PRO A 17 -16.88 7.05 -8.27
CA PRO A 17 -16.29 8.36 -8.53
C PRO A 17 -16.21 9.26 -7.28
N GLU A 18 -17.13 9.12 -6.33
CA GLU A 18 -17.06 9.86 -5.06
C GLU A 18 -15.92 9.36 -4.17
N LEU A 19 -15.59 8.06 -4.23
CA LEU A 19 -14.50 7.50 -3.46
C LEU A 19 -13.14 7.95 -4.03
N VAL A 20 -13.00 7.96 -5.36
CA VAL A 20 -11.82 8.51 -6.04
C VAL A 20 -11.63 9.98 -5.69
N THR A 21 -12.70 10.78 -5.71
CA THR A 21 -12.63 12.21 -5.38
C THR A 21 -12.21 12.47 -3.93
N ARG A 22 -12.69 11.67 -2.98
CA ARG A 22 -12.33 11.81 -1.55
C ARG A 22 -10.94 11.30 -1.21
N TYR A 23 -10.42 10.33 -1.98
CA TYR A 23 -9.06 9.82 -1.80
C TYR A 23 -8.01 10.76 -2.40
N ASN A 24 -8.34 11.47 -3.49
CA ASN A 24 -7.48 12.44 -4.16
C ASN A 24 -7.62 13.85 -3.55
N TYR A 25 -7.30 13.98 -2.27
CA TYR A 25 -7.38 15.25 -1.59
C TYR A 25 -6.22 16.21 -1.96
N ASP A 26 -6.55 17.50 -2.09
CA ASP A 26 -5.64 18.60 -2.44
C ASP A 26 -4.84 19.16 -1.24
N GLU A 27 -5.19 18.76 -0.02
CA GLU A 27 -4.58 19.28 1.21
C GLU A 27 -4.52 18.21 2.31
N PHE A 28 -3.39 18.13 3.01
CA PHE A 28 -3.17 17.17 4.10
C PHE A 28 -3.76 17.67 5.43
N VAL A 29 -5.09 17.61 5.56
CA VAL A 29 -5.81 17.92 6.81
C VAL A 29 -6.54 16.70 7.38
N PRO A 30 -6.70 16.59 8.72
CA PRO A 30 -7.25 15.40 9.38
C PRO A 30 -8.53 14.85 8.76
N SER A 31 -9.50 15.71 8.44
CA SER A 31 -10.77 15.32 7.84
C SER A 31 -10.67 14.60 6.50
N LYS A 32 -9.55 14.75 5.78
CA LYS A 32 -9.29 14.14 4.48
C LYS A 32 -8.52 12.82 4.58
N PHE A 33 -7.63 12.65 5.55
CA PHE A 33 -6.82 11.42 5.68
C PHE A 33 -7.27 10.45 6.78
N GLU A 34 -7.82 10.94 7.90
CA GLU A 34 -8.22 10.09 9.03
C GLU A 34 -9.23 9.00 8.67
N PRO A 35 -10.22 9.21 7.76
CA PRO A 35 -11.13 8.15 7.35
C PRO A 35 -10.43 6.96 6.68
N TRP A 36 -9.26 7.18 6.08
CA TRP A 36 -8.50 6.18 5.34
C TRP A 36 -7.41 5.53 6.20
N LEU A 37 -6.84 6.29 7.14
CA LEU A 37 -5.72 5.86 7.96
C LEU A 37 -6.20 5.21 9.26
N ARG A 38 -5.98 3.90 9.38
CA ARG A 38 -6.27 3.13 10.60
C ARG A 38 -5.13 3.23 11.60
N PHE A 39 -4.91 4.43 12.16
CA PHE A 39 -3.80 4.70 13.08
C PHE A 39 -3.74 3.71 14.25
N ASP A 40 -4.89 3.37 14.85
CA ASP A 40 -4.98 2.42 15.97
C ASP A 40 -4.56 0.98 15.61
N ALA A 41 -4.55 0.64 14.32
CA ALA A 41 -4.10 -0.65 13.82
C ALA A 41 -2.66 -0.63 13.29
N SER A 42 -1.97 0.52 13.39
CA SER A 42 -0.60 0.67 12.90
C SER A 42 0.38 -0.07 13.81
N PRO A 43 1.44 -0.68 13.26
CA PRO A 43 2.48 -1.30 14.08
C PRO A 43 3.11 -0.29 15.05
N PRO A 44 3.38 -0.68 16.31
CA PRO A 44 4.07 0.19 17.25
C PRO A 44 5.51 0.48 16.81
N LEU A 45 6.03 1.64 17.22
CA LEU A 45 7.42 2.01 16.98
C LEU A 45 8.38 1.14 17.81
N GLY A 46 9.55 0.84 17.24
CA GLY A 46 10.59 0.05 17.91
C GLY A 46 10.41 -1.46 17.80
N GLU A 47 9.24 -1.93 17.37
CA GLU A 47 9.01 -3.34 17.06
C GLU A 47 9.41 -3.66 15.61
N PRO A 48 9.72 -4.94 15.30
CA PRO A 48 9.95 -5.37 13.93
C PRO A 48 8.75 -5.05 13.05
N ALA A 49 8.99 -4.42 11.90
CA ALA A 49 7.92 -4.14 10.95
C ALA A 49 7.31 -5.45 10.40
N PRO A 50 6.03 -5.44 9.99
CA PRO A 50 5.43 -6.60 9.35
C PRO A 50 6.07 -6.83 7.98
N ASP A 51 6.29 -8.09 7.64
CA ASP A 51 6.72 -8.48 6.30
C ASP A 51 5.51 -8.71 5.38
N PHE A 52 5.59 -8.26 4.14
CA PHE A 52 4.50 -8.33 3.16
C PHE A 52 5.04 -8.53 1.73
N PRO A 53 4.23 -9.13 0.84
CA PRO A 53 4.61 -9.32 -0.56
C PRO A 53 4.68 -7.97 -1.30
N LEU A 54 5.66 -7.89 -2.19
CA LEU A 54 5.92 -6.75 -3.07
C LEU A 54 6.11 -7.28 -4.49
N TRP A 55 6.00 -6.37 -5.46
CA TRP A 55 6.35 -6.65 -6.85
C TRP A 55 7.32 -5.57 -7.32
N ASP A 56 8.35 -5.97 -8.05
CA ASP A 56 9.20 -5.02 -8.76
C ASP A 56 8.49 -4.49 -10.01
N LEU A 57 9.13 -3.53 -10.69
CA LEU A 57 8.57 -2.91 -11.91
C LEU A 57 8.45 -3.88 -13.09
N ASP A 58 9.16 -5.01 -13.04
CA ASP A 58 9.09 -6.07 -14.05
C ASP A 58 8.01 -7.12 -13.72
N GLY A 59 7.31 -6.95 -12.59
CA GLY A 59 6.23 -7.84 -12.14
C GLY A 59 6.71 -9.08 -11.40
N ASN A 60 8.00 -9.18 -11.05
CA ASN A 60 8.49 -10.29 -10.24
C ASN A 60 8.10 -10.08 -8.77
N SER A 61 7.67 -11.16 -8.12
CA SER A 61 7.31 -11.11 -6.70
C SER A 61 8.56 -11.09 -5.82
N THR A 62 8.53 -10.25 -4.79
CA THR A 62 9.51 -10.18 -3.70
C THR A 62 8.78 -9.94 -2.37
N ARG A 63 9.54 -9.73 -1.29
CA ARG A 63 9.02 -9.42 0.05
C ARG A 63 9.80 -8.24 0.63
N LEU A 64 9.19 -7.47 1.53
CA LEU A 64 9.89 -6.37 2.21
C LEU A 64 11.18 -6.87 2.88
N SER A 65 11.14 -8.06 3.49
CA SER A 65 12.28 -8.67 4.16
C SER A 65 13.47 -8.98 3.26
N ALA A 66 13.21 -9.30 1.99
CA ALA A 66 14.27 -9.50 1.00
C ALA A 66 14.98 -8.18 0.65
N SER A 67 14.26 -7.06 0.70
CA SER A 67 14.83 -5.72 0.49
C SER A 67 15.61 -5.24 1.70
N TRP A 68 15.04 -5.26 2.91
CA TRP A 68 15.73 -4.69 4.07
C TRP A 68 16.96 -5.48 4.50
N SER A 69 17.04 -6.79 4.20
CA SER A 69 18.12 -7.65 4.69
C SER A 69 19.45 -7.34 4.01
N ARG A 70 19.37 -6.60 2.89
CA ARG A 70 20.50 -6.17 2.07
C ARG A 70 20.93 -4.74 2.34
N ASN A 71 20.23 -4.01 3.23
CA ASN A 71 20.42 -2.58 3.45
C ASN A 71 20.60 -2.28 4.95
N LEU A 72 21.49 -1.34 5.28
CA LEU A 72 21.68 -0.88 6.66
C LEU A 72 20.44 -0.13 7.18
N TYR A 73 19.75 0.58 6.28
CA TYR A 73 18.52 1.31 6.55
C TYR A 73 17.59 1.20 5.34
N THR A 74 16.29 1.06 5.60
CA THR A 74 15.24 1.01 4.57
C THR A 74 14.17 2.03 4.92
N ILE A 75 13.88 2.94 3.98
CA ILE A 75 12.76 3.87 4.05
C ILE A 75 11.70 3.35 3.09
N VAL A 76 10.46 3.22 3.56
CA VAL A 76 9.32 2.76 2.75
C VAL A 76 8.35 3.91 2.60
N GLU A 77 8.02 4.24 1.35
CA GLU A 77 7.00 5.23 0.99
C GLU A 77 5.84 4.51 0.32
N PHE A 78 4.62 4.80 0.78
CA PHE A 78 3.41 4.31 0.15
C PHE A 78 2.79 5.44 -0.65
N GLY A 79 2.55 5.19 -1.93
CA GLY A 79 1.88 6.12 -2.84
C GLY A 79 0.93 5.38 -3.76
N SER A 80 0.01 6.13 -4.36
CA SER A 80 -0.88 5.64 -5.41
C SER A 80 -0.64 6.42 -6.68
N PHE A 81 -0.66 5.74 -7.82
CA PHE A 81 -0.79 6.39 -9.11
C PHE A 81 -2.27 6.56 -9.42
N THR A 82 -2.68 7.78 -9.77
CA THR A 82 -4.03 8.12 -10.24
C THR A 82 -4.01 8.38 -11.72
#